data_AF-A0A1Q7I1C6-F1
#
_entry.id   AF-A0A1Q7I1C6-F1
#
_cell.length_a   1.000
_cell.length_b   1.000
_cell.length_c   1.000
_cell.angle_alpha   90.00
_cell.angle_beta   90.00
_cell.angle_gamma   90.00
#
_symmetry.space_group_name_H-M   'P 1'
#
loop_
_entity.id
_entity.type
_entity.pdbx_description
1 polymer ?
#
loop_
_entity_poly.entity_id
_entity_poly.type
_entity_poly.pdbx_seq_one_letter_code
_entity_poly.pdbx_strand_id
1 'polypeptide(L)'
;MTQLKPPAYPPIVKTDDDRARFERLYHDLVQTIGLTPAEALLQATAQFQLGFDAQLFRRKRRKKVHLATPEGEHAVSPDDVSG
;
A
#
# COMPACT_ATOMS: atom_id res chain seq x y z
N MET A 1 -11.81 -18.64 -5.78
CA MET A 1 -10.83 -18.03 -4.85
C MET A 1 -11.51 -17.99 -3.49
N THR A 2 -11.00 -18.72 -2.51
CA THR A 2 -11.66 -18.90 -1.21
C THR A 2 -11.34 -17.70 -0.32
N GLN A 3 -12.33 -16.84 -0.08
CA GLN A 3 -12.17 -15.68 0.77
C GLN A 3 -12.01 -16.13 2.23
N LEU A 4 -10.98 -15.63 2.91
CA LEU A 4 -10.70 -15.97 4.30
C LEU A 4 -11.66 -15.20 5.20
N LYS A 5 -12.34 -15.92 6.09
CA LYS A 5 -13.24 -15.32 7.07
C LYS A 5 -12.47 -14.99 8.34
N PRO A 6 -12.69 -13.79 8.92
CA PRO A 6 -12.08 -13.45 10.20
C PRO A 6 -12.69 -14.33 11.32
N PRO A 7 -11.90 -14.67 12.34
CA PRO A 7 -12.37 -15.50 13.46
C PRO A 7 -13.39 -14.78 14.36
N ALA A 8 -13.42 -13.45 14.34
CA ALA A 8 -14.38 -12.64 15.08
C ALA A 8 -14.69 -11.35 14.31
N TYR A 9 -15.94 -10.87 14.44
CA TYR A 9 -16.35 -9.58 13.91
C TYR A 9 -16.35 -8.55 15.04
N PRO A 10 -15.71 -7.38 14.86
CA PRO A 10 -15.75 -6.32 15.85
C PRO A 10 -17.15 -5.68 15.90
N PRO A 11 -17.56 -5.07 17.04
CA PRO A 11 -18.92 -4.55 17.25
C PRO A 11 -19.30 -3.36 16.33
N ILE A 12 -18.32 -2.79 15.65
CA ILE A 12 -18.53 -1.79 14.59
C ILE A 12 -19.13 -2.41 13.31
N VAL A 13 -18.89 -3.70 13.06
CA VAL A 13 -19.45 -4.42 11.92
C VAL A 13 -20.87 -4.84 12.27
N LYS A 14 -21.87 -4.11 11.76
CA LYS A 14 -23.29 -4.30 12.13
C LYS A 14 -24.13 -4.87 11.01
N THR A 15 -23.85 -4.50 9.77
CA THR A 15 -24.62 -4.92 8.60
C THR A 15 -23.93 -6.06 7.84
N ASP A 16 -24.66 -6.78 7.01
CA ASP A 16 -24.05 -7.81 6.13
C ASP A 16 -23.12 -7.18 5.08
N ASP A 17 -23.37 -5.94 4.69
CA ASP A 17 -22.47 -5.18 3.81
C ASP A 17 -21.15 -4.83 4.52
N ASP A 18 -21.23 -4.41 5.80
CA ASP A 18 -20.05 -4.19 6.64
C ASP A 18 -19.23 -5.47 6.81
N ARG A 19 -19.91 -6.62 6.97
CA ARG A 19 -19.24 -7.94 7.05
C ARG A 19 -18.48 -8.24 5.77
N ALA A 20 -19.11 -8.06 4.61
CA ALA A 20 -18.47 -8.29 3.32
C ALA A 20 -17.25 -7.38 3.12
N ARG A 21 -17.34 -6.10 3.50
CA ARG A 21 -16.22 -5.15 3.45
C ARG A 21 -15.09 -5.56 4.41
N PHE A 22 -15.43 -5.93 5.63
CA PHE A 22 -14.46 -6.38 6.63
C PHE A 22 -13.77 -7.69 6.25
N GLU A 23 -14.50 -8.66 5.70
CA GLU A 23 -13.94 -9.92 5.17
C GLU A 23 -12.94 -9.65 4.04
N ARG A 24 -13.21 -8.69 3.14
CA ARG A 24 -12.27 -8.31 2.07
C ARG A 24 -11.00 -7.68 2.64
N LEU A 25 -11.15 -6.76 3.57
CA LEU A 25 -10.04 -6.09 4.24
C LEU A 25 -9.14 -7.09 4.95
N TYR A 26 -9.74 -7.98 5.74
CA TYR A 26 -9.02 -9.05 6.44
C TYR A 26 -8.29 -9.98 5.47
N HIS A 27 -8.97 -10.43 4.42
CA HIS A 27 -8.37 -11.27 3.40
C HIS A 27 -7.16 -10.60 2.73
N ASP A 28 -7.26 -9.33 2.38
CA ASP A 28 -6.16 -8.59 1.74
C ASP A 28 -4.96 -8.42 2.68
N LEU A 29 -5.20 -8.16 3.97
CA LEU A 29 -4.13 -8.09 4.97
C LEU A 29 -3.40 -9.43 5.14
N VAL A 30 -4.13 -10.56 5.11
CA VAL A 30 -3.51 -11.89 5.24
C VAL A 30 -2.82 -12.31 3.93
N GLN A 31 -3.50 -12.21 2.79
CA GLN A 31 -3.01 -12.74 1.52
C GLN A 31 -2.05 -11.79 0.80
N THR A 32 -2.31 -10.48 0.83
CA THR A 32 -1.51 -9.50 0.08
C THR A 32 -0.35 -8.96 0.91
N ILE A 33 -0.58 -8.65 2.19
CA ILE A 33 0.48 -8.14 3.07
C ILE A 33 1.27 -9.28 3.72
N GLY A 34 0.64 -10.45 3.94
CA GLY A 34 1.28 -11.56 4.64
C GLY A 34 1.27 -11.40 6.15
N LEU A 35 0.35 -10.60 6.70
CA LEU A 35 0.19 -10.45 8.14
C LEU A 35 -0.33 -11.74 8.77
N THR A 36 0.04 -11.97 10.03
CA THR A 36 -0.54 -13.08 10.79
C THR A 36 -2.05 -12.86 10.98
N PRO A 37 -2.85 -13.93 11.11
CA PRO A 37 -4.30 -13.81 11.32
C PRO A 37 -4.71 -12.88 12.47
N ALA A 38 -3.93 -12.84 13.55
CA ALA A 38 -4.19 -11.99 14.71
C ALA A 38 -3.90 -10.51 14.42
N GLU A 39 -2.76 -10.22 13.80
CA GLU A 39 -2.39 -8.85 13.41
C GLU A 39 -3.31 -8.30 12.32
N ALA A 40 -3.65 -9.13 11.34
CA ALA A 40 -4.60 -8.78 10.29
C ALA A 40 -5.98 -8.42 10.88
N LEU A 41 -6.44 -9.13 11.91
CA LEU A 41 -7.70 -8.81 12.58
C LEU A 41 -7.64 -7.44 13.30
N LEU A 42 -6.55 -7.18 14.02
CA LEU A 42 -6.35 -5.92 14.73
C LEU A 42 -6.28 -4.74 13.74
N GLN A 43 -5.49 -4.89 12.68
CA GLN A 43 -5.32 -3.89 11.63
C GLN A 43 -6.60 -3.67 10.83
N ALA A 44 -7.31 -4.75 10.46
CA ALA A 44 -8.61 -4.66 9.79
C ALA A 44 -9.60 -3.87 10.66
N THR A 45 -9.64 -4.14 11.96
CA THR A 45 -10.53 -3.45 12.90
C THR A 45 -10.22 -1.96 12.97
N ALA A 46 -8.94 -1.59 13.12
CA ALA A 46 -8.52 -0.20 13.15
C ALA A 46 -8.83 0.54 11.84
N GLN A 47 -8.54 -0.08 10.70
CA GLN A 47 -8.82 0.51 9.38
C GLN A 47 -10.32 0.64 9.11
N PHE A 48 -11.12 -0.36 9.50
CA PHE A 48 -12.57 -0.32 9.36
C PHE A 48 -13.20 0.78 10.24
N GLN A 49 -12.68 1.01 11.44
CA GLN A 49 -13.09 2.13 12.31
C GLN A 49 -12.80 3.50 11.69
N LEU A 50 -11.74 3.61 10.90
CA LEU A 50 -11.39 4.82 10.16
C LEU A 50 -12.18 4.99 8.86
N GLY A 51 -13.10 4.06 8.54
CA GLY A 51 -13.89 4.08 7.32
C GLY A 51 -13.11 3.69 6.06
N PHE A 52 -11.95 3.04 6.19
CA PHE A 52 -11.20 2.55 5.03
C PHE A 52 -11.90 1.34 4.40
N ASP A 53 -12.08 1.40 3.08
CA ASP A 53 -12.55 0.28 2.28
C ASP A 53 -11.36 -0.44 1.61
N ALA A 54 -11.42 -1.76 1.54
CA ALA A 54 -10.37 -2.64 1.03
C ALA A 54 -10.24 -2.52 -0.50
N GLN A 55 -9.63 -1.44 -0.95
CA GLN A 55 -9.01 -1.32 -2.28
C GLN A 55 -7.52 -0.99 -2.18
N LEU A 56 -6.92 -1.23 -1.01
CA LEU A 56 -5.59 -0.75 -0.59
C LEU A 56 -4.45 -1.10 -1.56
N PHE A 57 -4.61 -2.12 -2.42
CA PHE A 57 -3.52 -2.60 -3.28
C PHE A 57 -3.79 -2.62 -4.78
N ARG A 58 -4.79 -1.89 -5.30
CA ARG A 58 -4.74 -1.45 -6.71
C ARG A 58 -3.71 -0.33 -6.91
N ARG A 59 -2.53 -0.45 -6.28
CA ARG A 59 -1.42 0.47 -6.47
C ARG A 59 -0.78 0.13 -7.82
N LYS A 60 -1.21 0.82 -8.88
CA LYS A 60 -0.50 0.85 -10.17
C LYS A 60 0.99 1.03 -9.87
N ARG A 61 1.80 0.04 -10.24
CA ARG A 61 3.26 0.07 -10.16
C ARG A 61 3.74 1.30 -10.93
N ARG A 62 4.00 2.42 -10.25
CA ARG A 62 4.55 3.62 -10.89
C ARG A 62 5.93 3.24 -11.42
N LYS A 63 6.13 3.42 -12.73
CA LYS A 63 7.42 3.21 -13.40
C LYS A 63 8.46 4.00 -12.61
N LYS A 64 9.50 3.34 -12.09
CA LYS A 64 10.67 4.03 -11.55
C LYS A 64 11.23 4.87 -12.69
N VAL A 65 11.01 6.17 -12.65
CA VAL A 65 11.75 7.11 -13.48
C VAL A 65 13.12 7.18 -12.84
N HIS A 66 14.12 6.62 -13.52
CA HIS A 66 15.50 6.92 -13.18
C HIS A 66 15.69 8.40 -13.45
N LEU A 67 15.74 9.22 -12.39
CA LEU A 67 16.36 10.53 -12.48
C LEU A 67 17.84 10.23 -12.76
N ALA A 68 18.22 10.31 -14.03
CA ALA A 68 19.62 10.43 -14.38
C ALA A 68 20.07 11.77 -13.79
N THR A 69 20.80 11.70 -12.68
CA THR A 69 21.58 12.82 -12.16
C THR A 69 22.61 13.19 -13.24
N PRO A 70 22.63 14.41 -13.80
CA PRO A 70 23.80 14.90 -14.51
C PRO A 70 24.73 15.49 -13.46
N GLU A 71 25.49 14.64 -12.75
CA GLU A 71 26.69 15.11 -12.06
C GLU A 71 27.80 15.12 -13.10
N GLY A 72 28.14 16.32 -13.55
CA GLY A 72 29.14 16.59 -14.57
C GLY A 72 29.60 18.02 -14.44
N GLU A 73 30.23 18.30 -13.30
CA GLU A 73 31.12 19.45 -13.07
C GLU A 73 31.93 19.78 -14.33
N HIS A 74 31.58 20.86 -15.01
CA HIS A 74 32.49 21.53 -15.94
C HIS A 74 33.33 22.53 -15.13
N ALA A 75 34.36 22.01 -14.47
CA ALA A 75 35.49 22.79 -14.01
C ALA A 75 36.73 22.38 -14.82
N VAL A 76 36.93 23.03 -15.97
CA VAL A 76 38.27 23.27 -16.52
C VAL A 76 38.20 24.46 -17.48
N SER A 77 38.76 25.59 -17.07
CA SER A 77 39.27 26.60 -18.01
C SER A 77 40.56 26.07 -18.63
N PRO A 78 40.72 26.23 -19.94
CA PRO A 78 42.00 26.64 -20.48
C PRO A 78 41.84 27.96 -21.25
N ASP A 79 42.76 28.85 -20.91
CA ASP A 79 43.17 30.04 -21.64
C ASP A 79 43.49 29.71 -23.12
N ASP A 80 43.34 30.73 -23.98
CA ASP A 80 43.95 30.90 -25.31
C ASP A 80 43.36 30.15 -26.54
N VAL A 81 42.53 30.85 -27.35
CA VAL A 81 42.80 31.04 -28.80
C VAL A 81 41.84 32.07 -29.47
N SER A 82 42.45 33.06 -30.13
CA SER A 82 41.98 33.88 -31.27
C SER A 82 40.79 34.85 -31.14
N GLY A 83 41.12 36.14 -31.29
CA GLY A 83 40.19 37.23 -31.64
C GLY A 83 40.81 38.60 -31.43
#